data_AF-K2E8L1-F1
#
_entry.id   AF-K2E8L1-F1
#
_cell.length_a   1.000
_cell.length_b   1.000
_cell.length_c   1.000
_cell.angle_alpha   90.00
_cell.angle_beta   90.00
_cell.angle_gamma   90.00
#
_symmetry.space_group_name_H-M   'P 1'
#
loop_
_entity.id
_entity.type
_entity.pdbx_description
1 polymer ?
#
loop_
_entity_poly.entity_id
_entity_poly.type
_entity_poly.pdbx_seq_one_letter_code
_entity_poly.pdbx_strand_id
1 'polypeptide(L)'
;MYKIIELGNGELSFTYFIDIASFSKLKEEVLGRKIIATNRHEWSSEEILLAYRGQAKVEYAFRNLKNPYHMAVRPQYHWTDQKIEAHFLMCIIGYLLTSYVYRKIKHCYSKNISHLMDDLKSIRLACVTKVNNKITYQLEEISPDMQEVAKQLNISNENMSSKVDFSGYI
;
A
#
# COMPACT_ATOMS: atom_id res chain seq x y z
N MET A 1 -17.60 -5.89 -29.34
CA MET A 1 -18.14 -4.57 -28.96
C MET A 1 -18.69 -4.70 -27.55
N TYR A 2 -18.35 -3.81 -26.62
CA TYR A 2 -18.95 -3.82 -25.28
C TYR A 2 -19.94 -2.65 -25.14
N LYS A 3 -21.00 -2.84 -24.35
CA LYS A 3 -21.96 -1.79 -23.99
C LYS A 3 -22.07 -1.71 -22.48
N ILE A 4 -21.99 -0.51 -21.94
CA ILE A 4 -22.25 -0.23 -20.52
C ILE A 4 -23.72 0.20 -20.39
N ILE A 5 -24.43 -0.37 -19.43
CA ILE A 5 -25.85 -0.17 -19.15
C ILE A 5 -25.96 0.38 -17.73
N GLU A 6 -26.56 1.55 -17.55
CA GLU A 6 -26.93 2.05 -16.21
C GLU A 6 -28.24 1.40 -15.76
N LEU A 7 -28.19 0.73 -14.61
CA LEU A 7 -29.35 0.26 -13.87
C LEU A 7 -29.80 1.40 -12.94
N GLY A 8 -31.11 1.66 -12.86
CA GLY A 8 -31.74 2.87 -12.30
C GLY A 8 -31.45 3.25 -10.84
N ASN A 9 -30.48 2.60 -10.19
CA ASN A 9 -30.04 2.82 -8.81
C ASN A 9 -28.59 3.36 -8.73
N GLY A 10 -27.99 3.75 -9.87
CA GLY A 10 -26.57 4.12 -9.95
C GLY A 10 -25.63 2.91 -10.10
N GLU A 11 -26.17 1.72 -10.38
CA GLU A 11 -25.39 0.52 -10.64
C GLU A 11 -25.05 0.41 -12.13
N LEU A 12 -23.80 0.11 -12.45
CA LEU A 12 -23.34 -0.07 -13.83
C LEU A 12 -23.24 -1.56 -14.16
N SER A 13 -23.91 -1.97 -15.24
CA SER A 13 -23.74 -3.29 -15.86
C SER A 13 -23.03 -3.13 -17.19
N PHE A 14 -22.41 -4.21 -17.69
CA PHE A 14 -21.85 -4.20 -19.04
C PHE A 14 -22.07 -5.53 -19.73
N THR A 15 -22.30 -5.44 -21.04
CA THR A 15 -22.29 -6.59 -21.93
C THR A 15 -21.03 -6.53 -22.78
N TYR A 16 -20.41 -7.67 -23.01
CA TYR A 16 -19.26 -7.80 -23.87
C TYR A 16 -19.45 -8.97 -24.83
N PHE A 17 -18.82 -8.89 -25.99
CA PHE A 17 -18.79 -9.94 -26.99
C PHE A 17 -17.35 -10.31 -27.28
N ILE A 18 -17.06 -11.61 -27.24
CA ILE A 18 -15.78 -12.19 -27.66
C ILE A 18 -16.04 -13.01 -28.92
N ASP A 19 -15.30 -12.72 -29.99
CA ASP A 19 -15.22 -13.63 -31.12
C ASP A 19 -14.41 -14.86 -30.72
N ILE A 20 -15.11 -15.97 -30.48
CA ILE A 20 -14.52 -17.23 -30.02
C ILE A 20 -13.58 -17.83 -31.07
N ALA A 21 -13.85 -17.66 -32.36
CA ALA A 21 -13.02 -18.20 -33.43
C ALA A 21 -11.69 -17.44 -33.52
N SER A 22 -11.75 -16.12 -33.53
CA SER A 22 -10.55 -15.26 -33.50
C SER A 22 -9.73 -15.48 -32.22
N PHE A 23 -10.38 -15.64 -31.06
CA PHE A 23 -9.70 -15.91 -29.80
C PHE A 23 -9.03 -17.29 -29.77
N SER A 24 -9.66 -18.31 -30.37
CA SER A 24 -9.08 -19.64 -30.48
C SER A 24 -7.85 -19.64 -31.38
N LYS A 25 -7.91 -18.92 -32.51
CA LYS A 25 -6.74 -18.72 -33.38
C LYS A 25 -5.59 -18.04 -32.65
N LEU A 26 -5.87 -16.97 -31.88
CA LEU A 26 -4.87 -16.30 -31.05
C LEU A 26 -4.24 -17.23 -30.02
N LYS A 27 -5.03 -18.10 -29.37
CA LYS A 27 -4.52 -19.07 -28.38
C LYS A 27 -3.51 -20.04 -28.96
N GLU A 28 -3.73 -20.52 -30.18
CA GLU A 28 -2.85 -21.51 -30.81
C GLU A 28 -1.63 -20.86 -31.47
N GLU A 29 -1.80 -19.70 -32.11
CA GLU A 29 -0.76 -19.11 -32.97
C GLU A 29 0.08 -18.02 -32.30
N VAL A 30 -0.46 -17.31 -31.29
CA VAL A 30 0.14 -16.06 -30.79
C VAL A 30 0.36 -16.07 -29.28
N LEU A 31 -0.61 -16.53 -28.49
CA LEU A 31 -0.50 -16.52 -27.04
C LEU A 31 0.47 -17.61 -26.59
N GLY A 32 1.56 -17.21 -25.95
CA GLY A 32 2.55 -18.15 -25.41
C GLY A 32 1.95 -19.11 -24.38
N ARG A 33 2.51 -20.32 -24.29
CA ARG A 33 2.12 -21.32 -23.29
C ARG A 33 2.88 -21.07 -21.99
N LYS A 34 2.18 -21.12 -20.85
CA LYS A 34 2.79 -21.00 -19.52
C LYS A 34 2.69 -22.34 -18.81
N ILE A 35 3.85 -22.93 -18.51
CA ILE A 35 3.95 -24.20 -17.79
C ILE A 35 4.13 -23.90 -16.31
N ILE A 36 3.29 -24.48 -15.46
CA ILE A 36 3.40 -24.40 -14.00
C ILE A 36 3.67 -25.81 -13.50
N ALA A 37 4.81 -26.01 -12.86
CA ALA A 37 5.15 -27.26 -12.19
C ALA A 37 4.91 -27.12 -10.68
N THR A 38 4.30 -28.13 -10.05
CA THR A 38 4.00 -28.13 -8.63
C THR A 38 4.04 -29.56 -8.07
N ASN A 39 4.36 -29.69 -6.79
CA ASN A 39 4.26 -30.94 -6.03
C ASN A 39 2.92 -31.08 -5.27
N ARG A 40 1.97 -30.16 -5.51
CA ARG A 40 0.63 -30.15 -4.90
C ARG A 40 -0.33 -31.02 -5.71
N HIS A 41 -0.23 -32.34 -5.56
CA HIS A 41 -1.04 -33.31 -6.32
C HIS A 41 -2.54 -33.26 -6.00
N GLU A 42 -2.90 -32.84 -4.78
CA GLU A 42 -4.29 -32.77 -4.32
C GLU A 42 -5.04 -31.49 -4.72
N TRP A 43 -4.36 -30.54 -5.36
CA TRP A 43 -4.96 -29.25 -5.72
C TRP A 43 -5.52 -29.28 -7.14
N SER A 44 -6.64 -28.62 -7.35
CA SER A 44 -7.17 -28.42 -8.70
C SER A 44 -6.28 -27.50 -9.52
N SER A 45 -6.43 -27.55 -10.84
CA SER A 45 -5.70 -26.65 -11.76
C SER A 45 -6.01 -25.19 -11.46
N GLU A 46 -7.26 -24.89 -11.07
CA GLU A 46 -7.74 -23.57 -10.68
C GLU A 46 -7.05 -23.08 -9.41
N GLU A 47 -6.94 -23.92 -8.38
CA GLU A 47 -6.27 -23.59 -7.12
C GLU A 47 -4.77 -23.32 -7.34
N ILE A 48 -4.11 -24.18 -8.12
CA ILE A 48 -2.70 -24.01 -8.50
C ILE A 48 -2.50 -22.66 -9.22
N LEU A 49 -3.38 -22.35 -10.18
CA LEU A 49 -3.29 -21.10 -10.95
C LEU A 49 -3.54 -19.88 -10.07
N LEU A 50 -4.52 -19.94 -9.16
CA LEU A 50 -4.82 -18.85 -8.22
C LEU A 50 -3.65 -18.60 -7.26
N ALA A 51 -3.06 -19.65 -6.71
CA ALA A 51 -1.89 -19.55 -5.85
C ALA A 51 -0.68 -18.99 -6.59
N TYR A 52 -0.42 -19.47 -7.81
CA TYR A 52 0.64 -18.97 -8.67
C TYR A 52 0.45 -17.47 -8.99
N ARG A 53 -0.78 -17.03 -9.30
CA ARG A 53 -1.10 -15.61 -9.50
C ARG A 53 -0.86 -14.77 -8.23
N GLY A 54 -0.91 -15.38 -7.05
CA GLY A 54 -0.52 -14.77 -5.78
C GLY A 54 0.95 -14.36 -5.70
N GLN A 55 1.84 -14.97 -6.48
CA GLN A 55 3.27 -14.62 -6.53
C GLN A 55 3.49 -13.13 -6.81
N ALA A 56 2.71 -12.55 -7.72
CA ALA A 56 2.82 -11.13 -8.05
C ALA A 56 2.60 -10.21 -6.84
N LYS A 57 1.73 -10.61 -5.89
CA LYS A 57 1.51 -9.85 -4.64
C LYS A 57 2.73 -9.90 -3.74
N VAL A 58 3.39 -11.06 -3.66
CA VAL A 58 4.63 -11.25 -2.89
C VAL A 58 5.77 -10.45 -3.50
N GLU A 59 5.94 -10.49 -4.82
CA GLU A 59 6.93 -9.67 -5.53
C GLU A 59 6.69 -8.18 -5.33
N TYR A 60 5.42 -7.76 -5.35
CA TYR A 60 5.04 -6.39 -5.06
C TYR A 60 5.39 -5.97 -3.62
N ALA A 61 5.17 -6.85 -2.63
CA ALA A 61 5.59 -6.60 -1.25
C ALA A 61 7.12 -6.47 -1.14
N PHE A 62 7.87 -7.37 -1.78
CA PHE A 62 9.33 -7.28 -1.81
C PHE A 62 9.83 -6.01 -2.50
N ARG A 63 9.15 -5.53 -3.54
CA ARG A 63 9.46 -4.25 -4.19
C ARG A 63 9.31 -3.08 -3.22
N ASN A 64 8.24 -3.05 -2.44
CA ASN A 64 8.00 -1.99 -1.44
C ASN A 64 9.01 -2.07 -0.28
N LEU A 65 9.33 -3.26 0.21
CA LEU A 65 10.37 -3.45 1.24
C LEU A 65 11.75 -2.96 0.79
N LYS A 66 12.09 -3.17 -0.49
CA LYS A 66 13.35 -2.72 -1.09
C LYS A 66 13.37 -1.23 -1.46
N ASN A 67 12.28 -0.48 -1.27
CA ASN A 67 12.27 0.95 -1.52
C ASN A 67 13.25 1.65 -0.56
N PRO A 68 14.28 2.37 -1.05
CA PRO A 68 15.32 2.95 -0.20
C PRO A 68 14.85 4.13 0.66
N TYR A 69 13.67 4.71 0.40
CA TYR A 69 13.17 5.89 1.09
C TYR A 69 12.25 5.61 2.28
N HIS A 70 11.60 4.44 2.33
CA HIS A 70 10.59 4.14 3.35
C HIS A 70 10.95 2.92 4.20
N MET A 71 11.07 1.76 3.57
CA MET A 71 11.35 0.51 4.27
C MET A 71 12.84 0.20 4.27
N ALA A 72 13.58 0.62 3.24
CA ALA A 72 15.04 0.59 3.17
C ALA A 72 15.67 -0.75 3.58
N VAL A 73 15.02 -1.89 3.30
CA VAL A 73 15.65 -3.21 3.47
C VAL A 73 16.95 -3.29 2.67
N ARG A 74 17.03 -2.54 1.57
CA ARG A 74 18.25 -2.30 0.82
C ARG A 74 18.41 -0.81 0.54
N PRO A 75 19.64 -0.25 0.57
CA PRO A 75 20.91 -0.91 0.91
C PRO A 75 21.05 -1.19 2.43
N GLN A 76 21.87 -2.18 2.79
CA GLN A 76 22.19 -2.51 4.19
C GLN A 76 23.60 -2.04 4.51
N TYR A 77 23.73 -1.14 5.49
CA TYR A 77 25.02 -0.62 5.96
C TYR A 77 25.41 -1.19 7.33
N HIS A 78 24.81 -2.32 7.71
CA HIS A 78 25.08 -3.02 8.97
C HIS A 78 26.17 -4.07 8.79
N TRP A 79 27.05 -4.21 9.80
CA TRP A 79 28.25 -5.05 9.73
C TRP A 79 28.13 -6.42 10.41
N THR A 80 27.12 -6.62 11.28
CA THR A 80 26.92 -7.87 12.02
C THR A 80 25.58 -8.49 11.67
N ASP A 81 25.52 -9.82 11.64
CA ASP A 81 24.29 -10.57 11.35
C ASP A 81 23.14 -10.17 12.27
N GLN A 82 23.42 -10.01 13.57
CA GLN A 82 22.43 -9.54 14.54
C GLN A 82 21.80 -8.19 14.16
N LYS A 83 22.61 -7.22 13.69
CA LYS A 83 22.10 -5.90 13.28
C LYS A 83 21.34 -5.98 11.97
N ILE A 84 21.77 -6.85 11.06
CA ILE A 84 21.07 -7.13 9.80
C ILE A 84 19.67 -7.71 10.11
N GLU A 85 19.58 -8.71 10.98
CA GLU A 85 18.31 -9.32 11.41
C GLU A 85 17.37 -8.31 12.06
N ALA A 86 17.89 -7.50 13.00
CA ALA A 86 17.11 -6.45 13.66
C ALA A 86 16.57 -5.41 12.65
N HIS A 87 17.40 -4.99 11.70
CA HIS A 87 16.98 -4.09 10.61
C HIS A 87 15.85 -4.69 9.78
N PHE A 88 16.02 -5.93 9.30
CA PHE A 88 14.98 -6.62 8.54
C PHE A 88 13.66 -6.70 9.31
N LEU A 89 13.71 -7.03 10.60
CA LEU A 89 12.52 -7.09 11.44
C LEU A 89 11.82 -5.73 11.51
N MET A 90 12.55 -4.65 11.75
CA MET A 90 11.99 -3.29 11.77
C MET A 90 11.34 -2.91 10.44
N CYS A 91 11.99 -3.22 9.31
CA CYS A 91 11.42 -2.96 7.98
C CYS A 91 10.13 -3.75 7.74
N ILE A 92 10.07 -5.02 8.17
CA ILE A 92 8.87 -5.86 8.03
C ILE A 92 7.73 -5.29 8.88
N ILE A 93 8.01 -4.94 10.14
CA ILE A 93 7.00 -4.32 11.02
C ILE A 93 6.50 -3.02 10.41
N GLY A 94 7.41 -2.16 9.93
CA GLY A 94 7.04 -0.92 9.24
C GLY A 94 6.13 -1.18 8.05
N TYR A 95 6.47 -2.16 7.20
CA TYR A 95 5.65 -2.50 6.04
C TYR A 95 4.27 -3.06 6.40
N LEU A 96 4.18 -3.87 7.47
CA LEU A 96 2.92 -4.39 7.98
C LEU A 96 2.01 -3.25 8.47
N LEU A 97 2.58 -2.29 9.20
CA LEU A 97 1.86 -1.09 9.66
C LEU A 97 1.37 -0.25 8.48
N THR A 98 2.24 0.03 7.49
CA THR A 98 1.85 0.74 6.26
C THR A 98 0.76 0.00 5.51
N SER A 99 0.85 -1.33 5.41
CA SER A 99 -0.17 -2.16 4.75
C SER A 99 -1.51 -2.12 5.46
N TYR A 100 -1.49 -2.10 6.80
CA TYR A 100 -2.69 -1.96 7.61
C TYR A 100 -3.35 -0.59 7.39
N VAL A 101 -2.57 0.49 7.47
CA VAL A 101 -3.07 1.86 7.22
C VAL A 101 -3.63 1.96 5.81
N TYR A 102 -2.90 1.48 4.80
CA TYR A 102 -3.34 1.48 3.40
C TYR A 102 -4.69 0.76 3.22
N ARG A 103 -4.85 -0.41 3.85
CA ARG A 103 -6.09 -1.18 3.78
C ARG A 103 -7.26 -0.42 4.43
N LYS A 104 -7.02 0.28 5.54
CA LYS A 104 -8.05 1.07 6.23
C LYS A 104 -8.56 2.22 5.36
N ILE A 105 -7.67 2.89 4.64
CA ILE A 105 -8.02 4.07 3.82
C ILE A 105 -8.29 3.74 2.34
N LYS A 106 -8.23 2.46 1.93
CA LYS A 106 -8.24 2.09 0.51
C LYS A 106 -9.48 2.58 -0.27
N HIS A 107 -10.61 2.76 0.42
CA HIS A 107 -11.86 3.23 -0.17
C HIS A 107 -11.84 4.72 -0.52
N CYS A 108 -11.04 5.54 0.19
CA CYS A 108 -10.89 6.98 -0.06
C CYS A 108 -9.53 7.36 -0.64
N TYR A 109 -8.59 6.41 -0.75
CA TYR A 109 -7.24 6.63 -1.27
C TYR A 109 -7.01 5.90 -2.60
N SER A 110 -6.89 6.67 -3.68
CA SER A 110 -6.80 6.16 -5.05
C SER A 110 -5.42 5.61 -5.41
N LYS A 111 -4.35 6.18 -4.84
CA LYS A 111 -2.96 5.84 -5.22
C LYS A 111 -2.51 4.47 -4.65
N ASN A 112 -1.33 4.05 -5.10
CA ASN A 112 -0.69 2.81 -4.64
C ASN A 112 -0.05 2.99 -3.26
N ILE A 113 0.11 1.88 -2.52
CA ILE A 113 0.75 1.86 -1.19
C ILE A 113 2.15 2.50 -1.19
N SER A 114 2.87 2.44 -2.32
CA SER A 114 4.21 3.02 -2.45
C SER A 114 4.23 4.54 -2.29
N HIS A 115 3.11 5.24 -2.58
CA HIS A 115 2.98 6.70 -2.40
C HIS A 115 2.43 7.09 -1.03
N LEU A 116 1.90 6.13 -0.26
CA LEU A 116 1.20 6.41 0.99
C LEU A 116 2.11 7.13 1.99
N MET A 117 3.35 6.68 2.12
CA MET A 117 4.29 7.27 3.08
C MET A 117 4.70 8.69 2.68
N ASP A 118 4.87 8.96 1.38
CA ASP A 118 5.15 10.31 0.88
C ASP A 118 3.97 11.26 1.09
N ASP A 119 2.75 10.79 0.83
CA ASP A 119 1.54 11.58 1.04
C ASP A 119 1.28 11.82 2.54
N LEU A 120 1.51 10.82 3.41
CA LEU A 120 1.40 11.03 4.86
C LEU A 120 2.45 12.00 5.38
N LYS A 121 3.64 12.06 4.77
CA LYS A 121 4.68 13.05 5.10
C LYS A 121 4.25 14.49 4.76
N SER A 122 3.26 14.69 3.89
CA SER A 122 2.71 16.02 3.62
C SER A 122 1.85 16.53 4.78
N ILE A 123 1.35 15.66 5.66
CA ILE A 123 0.65 16.05 6.88
C ILE A 123 1.70 16.40 7.93
N ARG A 124 1.84 17.70 8.20
CA ARG A 124 2.89 18.24 9.06
C ARG A 124 2.34 18.72 10.39
N LEU A 125 3.15 18.53 11.43
CA LEU A 125 2.90 19.05 12.76
C LEU A 125 3.86 20.21 13.02
N ALA A 126 3.31 21.40 13.24
CA ALA A 126 4.04 22.59 13.60
C ALA A 126 4.16 22.74 15.14
N CYS A 127 5.32 23.21 15.58
CA CYS A 127 5.57 23.61 16.96
C CYS A 127 5.46 25.14 17.04
N VAL A 128 4.51 25.63 17.83
CA VAL A 128 4.22 27.06 17.99
C VAL A 128 4.56 27.47 19.41
N THR A 129 5.50 28.41 19.54
CA THR A 129 5.84 29.05 20.81
C THR A 129 5.00 30.31 20.97
N LYS A 130 4.15 30.34 22.00
CA LYS A 130 3.39 31.54 22.36
C LYS A 130 4.25 32.51 23.16
N VAL A 131 3.86 33.78 23.18
CA VAL A 131 4.54 34.90 23.86
C VAL A 131 4.94 34.59 25.32
N ASN A 132 4.22 33.70 26.00
CA ASN A 132 4.51 33.29 27.38
C ASN A 132 5.49 32.10 27.49
N ASN A 133 6.33 31.85 26.49
CA ASN A 133 7.18 30.64 26.37
C ASN A 133 6.41 29.30 26.44
N LYS A 134 5.10 29.32 26.22
CA LYS A 134 4.28 28.10 26.20
C LYS A 134 4.39 27.46 24.81
N ILE A 135 4.95 26.25 24.77
CA ILE A 135 5.05 25.44 23.57
C ILE A 135 3.71 24.73 23.34
N THR A 136 3.17 24.85 22.13
CA THR A 136 1.97 24.15 21.68
C THR A 136 2.21 23.53 20.32
N TYR A 137 1.66 22.34 20.08
CA TYR A 137 1.73 21.69 18.78
C TYR A 137 0.41 21.89 18.03
N GLN A 138 0.48 22.07 16.72
CA GLN A 138 -0.69 22.24 15.85
C GLN A 138 -0.40 21.65 14.47
N LEU A 139 -1.37 20.98 13.86
CA LEU A 139 -1.26 20.53 12.47
C LEU A 139 -1.27 21.71 11.49
N GLU A 140 -0.42 21.66 10.48
CA GLU A 140 -0.48 22.55 9.32
C GLU A 140 -1.75 22.30 8.50
N GLU A 141 -2.04 23.22 7.57
CA GLU A 141 -3.15 23.05 6.63
C GLU A 141 -2.96 21.78 5.80
N ILE A 142 -3.87 20.82 5.97
CA ILE A 142 -3.85 19.55 5.25
C ILE A 142 -4.39 19.77 3.84
N SER A 143 -3.65 19.30 2.84
CA SER A 143 -4.06 19.40 1.44
C SER A 143 -5.45 18.76 1.21
N PRO A 144 -6.28 19.31 0.31
CA PRO A 144 -7.63 18.81 0.07
C PRO A 144 -7.70 17.29 -0.20
N ASP A 145 -6.74 16.79 -0.98
CA ASP A 145 -6.62 15.37 -1.34
C ASP A 145 -6.40 14.44 -0.13
N MET A 146 -5.86 14.97 0.96
CA MET A 146 -5.51 14.21 2.18
C MET A 146 -6.47 14.46 3.34
N GLN A 147 -7.47 15.35 3.20
CA GLN A 147 -8.42 15.64 4.27
C GLN A 147 -9.26 14.41 4.64
N GLU A 148 -9.78 13.68 3.65
CA GLU A 148 -10.57 12.48 3.90
C GLU A 148 -9.69 11.37 4.51
N VAL A 149 -8.44 11.24 4.05
CA VAL A 149 -7.47 10.31 4.64
C VAL A 149 -7.19 10.65 6.11
N ALA A 150 -6.93 11.93 6.42
CA ALA A 150 -6.68 12.41 7.77
C ALA A 150 -7.89 12.13 8.68
N LYS A 151 -9.10 12.37 8.19
CA LYS A 151 -10.34 12.08 8.90
C LYS A 151 -10.49 10.58 9.20
N GLN A 152 -10.30 9.70 8.21
CA GLN A 152 -10.38 8.24 8.41
C GLN A 152 -9.31 7.70 9.38
N LEU A 153 -8.17 8.36 9.44
CA LEU A 153 -7.08 8.05 10.38
C LEU A 153 -7.22 8.75 11.73
N ASN A 154 -8.28 9.54 11.94
CA ASN A 154 -8.51 10.35 13.14
C ASN A 154 -7.34 11.31 13.46
N ILE A 155 -6.67 11.82 12.43
CA ILE A 155 -5.60 12.80 12.54
C ILE A 155 -6.24 14.19 12.66
N SER A 156 -6.28 14.69 13.89
CA SER A 156 -6.81 16.02 14.22
C SER A 156 -6.01 16.65 15.35
N ASN A 157 -6.14 17.96 15.53
CA ASN A 157 -5.52 18.68 16.65
C ASN A 157 -5.98 18.17 18.03
N GLU A 158 -7.16 17.56 18.10
CA GLU A 158 -7.77 17.05 19.34
C GLU A 158 -7.21 15.70 19.76
N ASN A 159 -6.79 14.87 18.80
CA ASN A 159 -6.30 13.52 19.02
C ASN A 159 -4.77 13.43 19.15
N MET A 160 -4.10 14.57 19.35
CA MET A 160 -2.65 14.62 19.51
C MET A 160 -2.25 14.20 20.93
N SER A 161 -1.60 13.05 21.06
CA SER A 161 -0.90 12.70 22.29
C SER A 161 0.31 13.62 22.46
N SER A 162 0.21 14.58 23.38
CA SER A 162 1.29 15.51 23.75
C SER A 162 2.43 14.86 24.54
N LYS A 163 2.47 13.53 24.64
CA LYS A 163 3.39 12.78 25.50
C LYS A 163 4.59 12.20 24.75
N VAL A 164 5.31 13.03 24.01
CA VAL A 164 6.72 12.71 23.75
C VAL A 164 7.54 13.81 24.40
N ASP A 165 7.94 13.54 25.63
CA ASP A 165 8.84 14.40 26.39
C ASP A 165 10.24 14.27 25.81
N PHE A 166 10.68 15.30 25.06
CA PHE A 166 12.04 15.40 24.54
C PHE A 166 12.98 16.21 25.44
N SER A 167 12.54 16.58 26.66
CA SER A 167 13.34 17.40 27.59
C SER A 167 14.67 16.76 28.00
N GLY A 168 14.85 15.45 27.77
CA GLY A 168 16.10 14.72 28.05
C GLY A 168 17.01 14.46 26.85
N TYR A 169 16.73 15.00 25.66
CA TYR A 169 17.50 14.75 24.44
C TYR A 169 18.23 15.98 23.86
N ILE A 170 18.36 17.05 24.66
CA ILE A 170 19.20 18.23 24.35
C ILE A 170 20.35 18.28 25.35
#